data_AF-A0A521JSS4-F1
#
_entry.id   AF-A0A521JSS4-F1
#
_cell.length_a   1.000
_cell.length_b   1.000
_cell.length_c   1.000
_cell.angle_alpha   90.00
_cell.angle_beta   90.00
_cell.angle_gamma   90.00
#
_symmetry.space_group_name_H-M   'P 1'
#
loop_
_entity.id
_entity.type
_entity.pdbx_description
1 polymer ?
#
loop_
_entity_poly.entity_id
_entity_poly.type
_entity_poly.pdbx_seq_one_letter_code
_entity_poly.pdbx_strand_id
1 'polypeptide(L)' 'MSLIDGNSQMPVGLGMRLALDMKAMTNFSNLPDSKKQELITYIEGSTTGEDAKNRVTEVVSSLHNGGSFS' A
#
# COMPACT_ATOMS: atom_id res chain seq x y z
N MET A 1 14.24 6.65 -23.76
CA MET A 1 13.13 5.95 -23.10
C MET A 1 13.16 6.29 -21.62
N SER A 2 12.10 6.90 -21.09
CA SER A 2 11.95 7.05 -19.64
C SER A 2 11.60 5.69 -19.07
N LEU A 3 12.40 5.15 -18.15
CA LEU A 3 12.23 3.83 -17.53
C LEU A 3 11.12 3.80 -16.47
N ILE A 4 10.11 4.67 -16.61
CA ILE A 4 8.99 4.75 -15.68
C ILE A 4 7.75 4.39 -16.49
N ASP A 5 7.58 3.09 -16.74
CA ASP A 5 6.27 2.55 -17.09
C ASP A 5 5.34 2.85 -15.90
N GLY A 6 4.35 3.71 -16.13
CA GLY A 6 3.38 4.20 -15.16
C GLY A 6 2.36 3.17 -14.70
N ASN A 7 2.79 1.95 -14.42
CA ASN A 7 2.00 0.92 -13.75
C ASN A 7 2.43 0.87 -12.27
N SER A 8 1.87 1.78 -11.49
CA SER A 8 1.62 1.63 -10.05
C SER A 8 2.83 1.14 -9.24
N GLN A 9 3.90 1.92 -9.26
CA GLN A 9 5.01 1.68 -8.37
C GLN A 9 4.51 1.82 -6.93
N MET A 10 4.69 0.76 -6.14
CA MET A 10 4.36 0.75 -4.72
C MET A 10 4.89 2.02 -4.03
N PRO A 11 4.05 2.80 -3.32
CA PRO A 11 4.49 3.97 -2.59
C PRO A 11 5.64 3.61 -1.65
N VAL A 12 6.74 4.37 -1.67
CA VAL A 12 7.96 4.06 -0.90
C VAL A 12 7.63 3.86 0.59
N GLY A 13 6.79 4.71 1.16
CA GLY A 13 6.35 4.60 2.55
C GLY A 13 5.57 3.32 2.85
N LEU A 14 4.78 2.83 1.89
CA LEU A 14 4.09 1.54 1.99
C LEU A 14 5.11 0.39 1.98
N GLY A 15 6.01 0.38 1.00
CA GLY A 15 7.05 -0.65 0.89
C GLY A 15 7.93 -0.75 2.13
N MET A 16 8.36 0.39 2.69
CA MET A 16 9.15 0.42 3.93
C MET A 16 8.37 -0.16 5.13
N ARG A 17 7.09 0.18 5.28
CA ARG A 17 6.26 -0.32 6.39
C ARG A 17 5.97 -1.81 6.26
N LEU A 18 5.67 -2.29 5.05
CA LEU A 18 5.47 -3.72 4.79
C LEU A 18 6.75 -4.52 5.07
N ALA A 19 7.92 -4.00 4.69
CA ALA A 19 9.19 -4.66 4.98
C ALA A 19 9.46 -4.84 6.50
N LEU A 20 8.86 -3.99 7.35
CA LEU A 20 8.94 -4.09 8.81
C LEU A 20 7.86 -4.97 9.43
N ASP A 21 6.85 -5.38 8.65
CA ASP A 21 5.71 -6.18 9.10
C ASP A 21 5.50 -7.36 8.14
N MET A 22 6.19 -8.46 8.42
CA MET A 22 6.13 -9.68 7.60
C MET A 22 4.71 -10.20 7.42
N LYS A 23 3.82 -10.01 8.39
CA LYS A 23 2.43 -10.48 8.32
C LYS A 23 1.65 -9.61 7.32
N ALA A 24 1.74 -8.29 7.45
CA ALA A 24 1.14 -7.36 6.50
C ALA A 24 1.71 -7.56 5.09
N MET A 25 3.00 -7.79 4.95
CA MET A 25 3.66 -8.07 3.66
C MET A 25 3.14 -9.36 3.01
N THR A 26 3.02 -10.44 3.78
CA THR A 26 2.48 -11.72 3.29
C THR A 26 1.02 -11.56 2.86
N ASN A 27 0.22 -10.86 3.65
CA ASN A 27 -1.18 -10.60 3.30
C ASN A 27 -1.28 -9.72 2.06
N PHE A 28 -0.45 -8.68 1.94
CA PHE A 28 -0.38 -7.84 0.75
C PHE A 28 0.03 -8.63 -0.50
N SER A 29 1.03 -9.50 -0.42
CA SER A 29 1.47 -10.30 -1.57
C SER A 29 0.39 -11.27 -2.05
N ASN A 30 -0.43 -11.78 -1.12
CA ASN A 30 -1.54 -12.69 -1.38
C ASN A 30 -2.79 -11.98 -1.93
N LEU A 31 -2.86 -10.65 -1.91
CA LEU A 31 -3.98 -9.93 -2.52
C LEU A 31 -3.97 -10.05 -4.05
N PRO A 32 -5.14 -10.08 -4.70
CA PRO A 32 -5.25 -9.88 -6.14
C PRO A 32 -4.65 -8.53 -6.56
N ASP A 33 -4.12 -8.45 -7.78
CA ASP A 33 -3.49 -7.22 -8.28
C ASP A 33 -4.45 -6.02 -8.32
N SER A 34 -5.75 -6.27 -8.57
CA SER A 34 -6.79 -5.24 -8.48
C SER A 34 -6.90 -4.65 -7.07
N LYS A 35 -6.80 -5.48 -6.02
CA LYS A 35 -6.85 -5.03 -4.63
C LYS A 35 -5.57 -4.30 -4.23
N LYS A 36 -4.40 -4.77 -4.69
CA LYS A 36 -3.13 -4.04 -4.52
C LYS A 36 -3.23 -2.65 -5.17
N GLN A 37 -3.81 -2.57 -6.36
CA GLN A 37 -4.03 -1.30 -7.06
C GLN A 37 -4.97 -0.37 -6.29
N GLU A 38 -6.10 -0.87 -5.78
CA GLU A 38 -7.04 -0.09 -4.97
C GLU A 38 -6.35 0.54 -3.75
N LEU A 39 -5.51 -0.24 -3.05
CA LEU A 39 -4.75 0.26 -1.89
C LEU A 39 -3.71 1.32 -2.28
N ILE A 40 -3.01 1.13 -3.41
CA ILE A 40 -2.05 2.10 -3.92
C ILE A 40 -2.77 3.40 -4.29
N THR A 41 -3.87 3.31 -5.06
CA THR A 41 -4.69 4.47 -5.46
C THR A 41 -5.27 5.19 -4.23
N TYR A 42 -5.67 4.47 -3.19
CA TYR A 42 -6.12 5.06 -1.93
C TYR A 42 -5.02 5.91 -1.28
N ILE A 43 -3.78 5.42 -1.23
CA ILE A 43 -2.64 6.16 -0.68
C ILE A 43 -2.27 7.36 -1.56
N GLU A 44 -2.27 7.19 -2.88
CA GLU A 44 -1.95 8.24 -3.85
C GLU A 44 -2.99 9.36 -3.90
N GLY A 45 -4.25 9.07 -3.58
CA GLY A 45 -5.31 10.07 -3.43
C GLY A 45 -5.21 10.94 -2.18
N SER A 46 -4.06 10.93 -1.48
CA SER A 46 -3.81 11.77 -0.32
C SER A 46 -3.55 13.22 -0.73
N THR A 47 -4.03 14.15 0.08
CA THR A 47 -3.96 15.60 -0.22
C THR A 47 -2.80 16.31 0.48
N THR A 48 -2.24 15.70 1.53
CA THR A 48 -1.12 16.21 2.31
C THR A 48 -0.17 15.08 2.66
N GLY A 49 1.07 15.40 3.03
CA GLY A 49 2.03 14.40 3.48
C GLY A 49 1.63 13.68 4.77
N GLU A 50 0.83 14.33 5.63
CA GLU A 50 0.29 13.71 6.84
C GLU A 50 -0.84 12.73 6.53
N ASP A 51 -1.74 13.11 5.63
CA ASP A 51 -2.78 12.22 5.07
C ASP A 51 -2.14 10.98 4.43
N ALA A 52 -1.09 11.15 3.61
CA ALA A 52 -0.34 10.04 3.02
C ALA A 52 0.21 9.07 4.08
N LYS A 53 0.82 9.59 5.15
CA LYS A 53 1.34 8.78 6.27
C LYS A 53 0.23 8.03 7.00
N ASN A 54 -0.91 8.68 7.22
CA ASN A 54 -2.06 8.09 7.88
C ASN A 54 -2.64 6.94 7.04
N ARG A 55 -2.87 7.16 5.74
CA ARG A 55 -3.36 6.12 4.82
C ARG A 55 -2.42 4.93 4.71
N VAL A 56 -1.11 5.17 4.63
CA VAL A 56 -0.11 4.09 4.66
C VAL A 56 -0.22 3.27 5.96
N THR A 57 -0.34 3.96 7.10
CA THR A 57 -0.43 3.32 8.42
C THR A 57 -1.71 2.49 8.54
N GLU A 58 -2.84 3.02 8.05
CA GLU A 58 -4.13 2.35 8.02
C GLU A 58 -4.09 1.09 7.15
N VAL A 59 -3.57 1.19 5.92
CA VAL A 59 -3.43 0.05 5.00
C VAL A 59 -2.60 -1.06 5.62
N VAL A 60 -1.42 -0.73 6.18
CA VAL A 60 -0.53 -1.71 6.81
C VAL A 60 -1.20 -2.35 8.04
N SER A 61 -1.91 -1.56 8.85
CA SER A 61 -2.63 -2.09 10.03
C SER A 61 -3.77 -3.02 9.63
N SER A 62 -4.51 -2.68 8.57
CA SER A 62 -5.58 -3.53 8.01
C SER A 62 -5.01 -4.86 7.50
N LEU A 63 -3.92 -4.80 6.74
CA LEU A 63 -3.20 -5.97 6.25
C LEU A 63 -2.64 -6.82 7.39
N HIS A 64 -2.10 -6.21 8.44
CA HIS A 64 -1.60 -6.92 9.62
C HIS A 64 -2.73 -7.68 10.34
N ASN A 65 -3.89 -7.03 10.51
CA ASN A 65 -5.03 -7.62 11.21
C ASN A 65 -5.76 -8.70 10.40
N GLY A 66 -5.38 -8.90 9.12
CA GLY A 66 -6.07 -9.83 8.22
C GLY A 66 -7.46 -9.32 7.81
N GLY A 67 -7.72 -8.02 7.99
CA GLY A 67 -8.96 -7.39 7.55
C GLY A 67 -8.94 -7.27 6.03
N SER A 68 -9.92 -7.85 5.37
CA SER A 68 -10.26 -7.44 4.00
C SER A 68 -10.51 -5.93 4.03
N PHE A 69 -9.77 -5.17 3.24
CA PHE A 69 -10.09 -3.78 2.96
C PHE A 69 -11.44 -3.79 2.21
N SER A 70 -12.53 -3.57 2.97
CA SER A 70 -13.93 -3.65 2.52
C SER A 70 -14.50 -2.26 2.33
#